data_AF-A0A6V8LUN2-F1
#
_entry.id   AF-A0A6V8LUN2-F1
#
_cell.length_a   1.000
_cell.length_b   1.000
_cell.length_c   1.000
_cell.angle_alpha   90.00
_cell.angle_beta   90.00
_cell.angle_gamma   90.00
#
_symmetry.space_group_name_H-M   'P 1'
#
loop_
_entity.id
_entity.type
_entity.pdbx_description
1 polymer ?
#
loop_
_entity_poly.entity_id
_entity_poly.type
_entity_poly.pdbx_seq_one_letter_code
_entity_poly.pdbx_strand_id
1 'polypeptide(L)' 'MNRDAARVYLACRRQLIFAGMGRPVDINHLAVHEAMRLFRVRDAVDCFEKVLALAGERIAEMNEQAGD' A
#
# COMPACT_ATOMS: atom_id res chain seq x y z
N MET A 1 -11.27 -1.11 10.33
CA MET A 1 -10.61 -0.54 9.14
C MET A 1 -10.62 0.98 9.24
N ASN A 2 -9.45 1.62 9.29
CA ASN A 2 -9.34 3.09 9.36
C ASN A 2 -9.74 3.67 7.98
N ARG A 3 -10.73 4.57 7.94
CA ARG A 3 -11.21 5.19 6.68
C ARG A 3 -10.08 5.92 5.95
N ASP A 4 -9.15 6.51 6.69
CA ASP A 4 -8.01 7.22 6.12
C ASP A 4 -7.05 6.26 5.44
N ALA A 5 -6.71 5.14 6.09
CA ALA A 5 -5.84 4.12 5.52
C ALA A 5 -6.42 3.53 4.21
N ALA A 6 -7.72 3.26 4.18
CA ALA A 6 -8.38 2.78 2.96
C ALA A 6 -8.29 3.81 1.82
N ARG A 7 -8.51 5.10 2.10
CA ARG A 7 -8.41 6.17 1.11
C ARG A 7 -6.99 6.36 0.60
N VAL A 8 -6.01 6.35 1.49
CA VAL A 8 -4.58 6.42 1.16
C VAL A 8 -4.20 5.24 0.27
N TYR A 9 -4.51 4.02 0.69
CA TYR A 9 -4.22 2.82 -0.09
C TYR A 9 -4.86 2.89 -1.48
N LEU A 10 -6.14 3.25 -1.61
CA LEU A 10 -6.79 3.35 -2.92
C LEU A 10 -6.12 4.38 -3.84
N ALA A 11 -5.57 5.47 -3.29
CA ALA A 11 -4.85 6.48 -4.07
C ALA A 11 -3.51 5.97 -4.60
N CYS A 12 -2.80 5.12 -3.85
CA CYS A 12 -1.46 4.65 -4.20
C CYS A 12 -1.38 3.17 -4.64
N ARG A 13 -2.46 2.38 -4.63
CA ARG A 13 -2.46 0.91 -4.89
C ARG A 13 -1.83 0.45 -6.20
N ARG A 14 -1.60 1.37 -7.14
CA ARG A 14 -0.95 1.10 -8.45
C ARG A 14 0.54 1.42 -8.46
N GLN A 15 1.05 2.07 -7.42
CA GLN A 15 2.45 2.45 -7.27
C GLN A 15 3.19 1.32 -6.55
N LEU A 16 3.31 0.18 -7.20
CA LEU A 16 3.97 -1.00 -6.65
C LEU A 16 5.47 -0.98 -6.93
N ILE A 17 6.25 -1.51 -5.99
CA ILE A 17 7.67 -1.80 -6.14
C ILE A 17 7.78 -3.27 -6.54
N PHE A 18 8.57 -3.53 -7.58
CA PHE A 18 8.78 -4.87 -8.13
C PHE A 18 10.24 -5.28 -7.97
N ALA A 19 10.48 -6.57 -7.72
CA ALA A 19 11.81 -7.16 -7.67
C ALA A 19 11.82 -8.55 -8.31
N GLY A 20 13.02 -9.07 -8.61
CA GLY A 20 13.18 -10.38 -9.24
C GLY A 20 12.48 -10.48 -10.60
N MET A 21 11.79 -11.59 -10.85
CA MET A 21 11.02 -11.85 -12.10
C MET A 21 9.71 -11.05 -12.18
N GLY A 22 9.76 -9.75 -11.89
CA GLY A 22 8.59 -8.87 -11.98
C GLY A 22 7.53 -9.12 -10.90
N ARG A 23 7.92 -9.67 -9.75
CA ARG A 23 6.99 -9.88 -8.63
C ARG A 23 6.86 -8.60 -7.80
N PRO A 24 5.64 -8.15 -7.46
CA PRO A 24 5.47 -7.06 -6.52
C PRO A 24 5.98 -7.48 -5.14
N VAL A 25 6.75 -6.61 -4.50
CA VAL A 25 7.33 -6.84 -3.17
C VAL A 25 6.88 -5.82 -2.14
N ASP A 26 6.48 -4.62 -2.58
CA ASP A 26 6.01 -3.57 -1.69
C ASP A 26 5.20 -2.52 -2.47
N ILE A 27 4.63 -1.55 -1.76
CA ILE A 27 4.07 -0.31 -2.31
C ILE A 27 5.09 0.83 -2.18
N ASN A 28 5.00 1.85 -3.03
CA ASN A 28 5.84 3.04 -2.92
C ASN A 28 5.48 3.86 -1.68
N HIS A 29 6.31 3.77 -0.63
CA HIS A 29 6.08 4.48 0.64
C HIS A 29 6.07 6.01 0.49
N LEU A 30 6.82 6.58 -0.47
CA LEU A 30 6.77 8.02 -0.73
C LEU A 30 5.40 8.45 -1.25
N ALA A 31 4.79 7.64 -2.11
CA ALA A 31 3.43 7.89 -2.59
C ALA A 31 2.40 7.76 -1.45
N VAL A 32 2.62 6.83 -0.51
CA VAL A 32 1.80 6.70 0.71
C VAL A 32 1.90 7.96 1.58
N HIS A 33 3.12 8.39 1.91
CA HIS A 33 3.35 9.60 2.72
C HIS A 33 2.76 10.85 2.06
N GLU A 34 2.90 11.01 0.75
CA GLU A 34 2.32 12.14 0.02
C GLU A 34 0.79 12.10 0.02
N ALA A 35 0.17 10.92 -0.18
CA ALA A 35 -1.28 10.76 -0.08
C ALA A 35 -1.79 11.07 1.34
N MET A 36 -1.07 10.66 2.39
CA MET A 36 -1.41 11.00 3.78
C MET A 36 -1.36 12.51 4.03
N ARG A 37 -0.35 13.19 3.46
CA ARG A 37 -0.22 14.66 3.52
C ARG A 37 -1.42 15.34 2.83
N LEU A 38 -1.79 14.90 1.63
CA LEU A 38 -2.92 15.44 0.86
C LEU A 38 -4.27 15.24 1.57
N PHE A 39 -4.49 14.07 2.19
CA PHE A 39 -5.72 13.77 2.93
C PHE A 39 -5.74 14.30 4.36
N ARG A 40 -4.67 14.97 4.81
CA ARG A 40 -4.55 15.55 6.16
C ARG A 40 -4.78 14.50 7.25
N VAL A 41 -4.20 13.32 7.05
CA VAL A 41 -4.26 12.22 8.03
C VAL A 41 -3.62 12.69 9.34
N ARG A 42 -4.38 12.62 10.44
CA ARG A 42 -3.93 13.10 11.76
C ARG A 42 -3.03 12.10 12.46
N ASP A 43 -3.44 10.84 12.47
CA ASP A 43 -2.64 9.74 13.02
C ASP A 43 -1.86 9.08 11.89
N ALA A 44 -0.71 9.68 11.57
CA ALA A 44 0.09 9.26 10.44
C ALA A 44 0.68 7.85 10.63
N VAL A 45 1.12 7.53 11.85
CA VAL A 45 1.77 6.24 12.15
C VAL A 45 0.75 5.10 12.00
N ASP A 46 -0.40 5.20 12.67
CA ASP A 46 -1.46 4.18 12.59
C ASP A 46 -1.98 4.01 11.16
N CYS A 47 -2.13 5.11 10.43
CA CYS A 47 -2.57 5.07 9.04
C CYS A 47 -1.54 4.38 8.14
N PHE A 48 -0.26 4.71 8.31
CA PHE A 48 0.83 4.12 7.53
C PHE A 48 0.91 2.61 7.75
N GLU A 49 0.93 2.16 9.01
CA GLU A 49 0.95 0.73 9.36
C GLU A 49 -0.23 -0.03 8.74
N LYS A 50 -1.44 0.55 8.78
CA LYS A 50 -2.64 -0.05 8.18
C LYS A 50 -2.58 -0.08 6.65
N VAL A 51 -1.98 0.92 6.01
CA VAL A 51 -1.77 0.92 4.55
C VAL A 51 -0.80 -0.18 4.17
N LEU A 52 0.30 -0.35 4.92
CA LEU A 52 1.27 -1.41 4.67
C LEU A 52 0.65 -2.80 4.86
N ALA A 53 -0.18 -3.00 5.89
CA ALA A 53 -0.91 -4.25 6.08
C ALA A 53 -1.81 -4.58 4.88
N LEU A 54 -2.63 -3.62 4.43
CA LEU A 54 -3.50 -3.78 3.25
C LEU A 54 -2.72 -4.05 1.96
N ALA A 55 -1.59 -3.36 1.77
CA ALA A 55 -0.71 -3.56 0.62
C ALA A 55 -0.09 -4.96 0.65
N GLY A 56 0.39 -5.41 1.82
CA GLY A 56 0.97 -6.74 2.01
C GLY A 56 -0.02 -7.86 1.70
N GLU A 57 -1.25 -7.78 2.23
CA GLU A 57 -2.33 -8.72 1.92
C GLU A 57 -2.57 -8.81 0.40
N ARG A 58 -2.71 -7.66 -0.27
CA ARG A 58 -2.96 -7.64 -1.71
C ARG A 58 -1.78 -8.16 -2.54
N ILE A 59 -0.56 -7.84 -2.13
CA ILE A 59 0.67 -8.31 -2.80
C ILE A 59 0.81 -9.83 -2.65
N ALA A 60 0.46 -10.39 -1.49
CA ALA A 60 0.44 -11.83 -1.27
C ALA A 60 -0.54 -12.52 -2.24
N GLU A 61 -1.79 -12.02 -2.32
CA GLU A 61 -2.80 -12.53 -3.26
C GLU A 61 -2.33 -12.47 -4.73
N MET A 62 -1.65 -11.38 -5.13
CA MET A 62 -1.12 -11.24 -6.49
C MET A 62 0.00 -12.25 -6.77
N ASN A 63 0.88 -12.48 -5.80
CA ASN A 63 1.97 -13.43 -5.93
C ASN A 63 1.49 -14.89 -5.93
N GLU A 64 0.42 -15.21 -5.20
CA GLU A 64 -0.26 -16.51 -5.27
C GLU A 64 -0.87 -16.74 -6.64
N GLN A 65 -1.59 -15.75 -7.20
CA GLN A 65 -2.18 -15.84 -8.54
C GLN A 65 -1.16 -15.93 -9.68
N ALA A 66 0.05 -15.43 -9.47
CA ALA A 66 1.15 -15.53 -10.43
C ALA A 66 1.98 -16.82 -10.28
N GLY A 67 1.65 -17.67 -9.31
CA GLY A 67 2.30 -18.95 -9.04
C GLY A 67 1.69 -20.16 -9.75
N ASP A 68 0.57 -19.97 -10.46
CA ASP A 68 -0.07 -20.91 -11.38
C ASP A 68 0.31 -20.62 -12.85
#